data_AF-A0A7X6NZL4-F1
#
_entry.id   AF-A0A7X6NZL4-F1
#
_cell.length_a   1.000
_cell.length_b   1.000
_cell.length_c   1.000
_cell.angle_alpha   90.00
_cell.angle_beta   90.00
_cell.angle_gamma   90.00
#
_symmetry.space_group_name_H-M   'P 1'
#
loop_
_entity.id
_entity.type
_entity.pdbx_description
1 polymer ?
#
loop_
_entity_poly.entity_id
_entity_poly.type
_entity_poly.pdbx_seq_one_letter_code
_entity_poly.pdbx_strand_id
1 'polypeptide(L)'
;MTSSETPGNSGPVVLGGRYEVHRRLARGGMAEVFLARDQALDRPVAVKILFPEFATDPAFVERFRREAQAAANLSHPNIVGVYDWGAESGTYYIVMEYVEGQSLAEVIRDNGPLQPRRAAEIT
;
A
#
# COMPACT_ATOMS: atom_id res chain seq x y z
N MET A 1 4.64 -33.03 32.53
CA MET A 1 5.39 -31.82 32.91
C MET A 1 5.37 -30.89 31.72
N THR A 2 4.59 -29.84 31.87
CA THR A 2 4.28 -28.79 30.90
C THR A 2 5.47 -27.85 30.71
N SER A 3 5.84 -27.62 29.46
CA SER A 3 6.38 -26.32 29.03
C SER A 3 5.74 -25.99 27.70
N SER A 4 4.75 -25.12 27.79
CA SER A 4 4.07 -24.42 26.71
C SER A 4 5.02 -23.40 26.07
N GLU A 5 5.37 -23.59 24.80
CA GLU A 5 5.87 -22.51 23.96
C GLU A 5 4.68 -21.65 23.51
N THR A 6 4.65 -20.40 23.98
CA THR A 6 3.69 -19.37 23.60
C THR A 6 3.95 -18.95 22.14
N PRO A 7 2.95 -18.88 21.25
CA PRO A 7 3.19 -18.48 19.86
C PRO A 7 3.36 -16.96 19.72
N GLY A 8 4.47 -16.57 19.09
CA GLY A 8 4.67 -15.37 18.26
C GLY A 8 4.01 -14.07 18.69
N ASN A 9 4.64 -13.31 19.60
CA ASN A 9 4.41 -11.87 19.69
C ASN A 9 5.34 -11.13 18.72
N SER A 10 5.02 -11.18 17.42
CA SER A 10 5.61 -10.23 16.47
C SER A 10 4.94 -8.88 16.77
N GLY A 11 5.68 -7.96 17.41
CA GLY A 11 5.21 -6.58 17.58
C GLY A 11 4.82 -5.95 16.24
N PRO A 12 4.11 -4.81 16.25
CA PRO A 12 3.70 -4.14 15.02
C PRO A 12 4.90 -3.92 14.10
N VAL A 13 4.75 -4.25 12.81
CA VAL A 13 5.79 -4.05 11.82
C VAL A 13 5.88 -2.55 11.55
N VAL A 14 7.03 -1.94 11.84
CA VAL A 14 7.27 -0.51 11.60
C VAL A 14 8.32 -0.36 10.52
N LEU A 15 7.95 0.24 9.38
CA LEU A 15 8.85 0.49 8.26
C LEU A 15 9.55 1.83 8.43
N GLY A 16 10.87 1.84 8.22
CA GLY A 16 11.73 3.01 8.37
C GLY A 16 11.69 3.62 9.77
N GLY A 17 11.27 2.86 10.79
CA GLY A 17 11.01 3.37 12.14
C GLY A 17 9.90 4.44 12.22
N ARG A 18 9.06 4.59 11.20
CA ARG A 18 8.05 5.66 11.11
C ARG A 18 6.65 5.18 10.75
N TYR A 19 6.53 4.18 9.88
CA TYR A 19 5.25 3.76 9.32
C TYR A 19 4.81 2.44 9.96
N GLU A 20 3.87 2.53 10.90
CA GLU A 20 3.33 1.37 11.62
C GLU A 20 2.29 0.67 10.75
N VAL A 21 2.61 -0.53 10.27
CA VAL A 21 1.77 -1.31 9.36
C VAL A 21 0.61 -1.97 10.12
N HIS A 22 -0.61 -1.75 9.63
CA HIS A 22 -1.83 -2.33 10.19
C HIS A 22 -2.37 -3.44 9.27
N ARG A 23 -3.58 -3.26 8.73
CA ARG A 23 -4.28 -4.28 7.92
C ARG A 23 -3.92 -4.17 6.44
N ARG A 24 -3.94 -5.30 5.73
CA ARG A 24 -3.83 -5.33 4.27
C ARG A 24 -5.08 -4.72 3.62
N LEU A 25 -4.88 -3.87 2.62
CA LEU A 25 -5.92 -3.25 1.80
C LEU A 25 -6.09 -3.99 0.48
N ALA A 26 -4.97 -4.32 -0.18
CA ALA A 26 -4.99 -4.96 -1.48
C ALA A 26 -3.77 -5.85 -1.70
N ARG A 27 -3.89 -6.77 -2.66
CA ARG A 27 -2.78 -7.59 -3.16
C ARG A 27 -2.75 -7.51 -4.67
N GLY A 28 -1.65 -7.02 -5.23
CA GLY A 28 -1.37 -7.00 -6.66
C GLY A 28 -0.44 -8.14 -7.07
N GLY A 29 0.01 -8.10 -8.32
CA GLY A 29 0.92 -9.12 -8.86
C GLY A 29 2.33 -9.08 -8.26
N MET A 30 2.88 -7.88 -8.01
CA MET A 30 4.25 -7.69 -7.55
C MET A 30 4.38 -7.12 -6.13
N ALA A 31 3.27 -6.66 -5.56
CA ALA A 31 3.27 -5.91 -4.32
C ALA A 31 1.94 -6.06 -3.57
N GLU A 32 1.96 -5.78 -2.28
CA GLU A 32 0.78 -5.63 -1.45
C GLU A 32 0.63 -4.19 -0.97
N VAL A 33 -0.61 -3.78 -0.69
CA VAL A 33 -0.90 -2.46 -0.13
C VAL A 33 -1.50 -2.65 1.25
N PHE A 34 -0.99 -1.93 2.23
CA PHE A 34 -1.43 -1.94 3.61
C PHE A 34 -1.90 -0.56 4.05
N LEU A 35 -2.85 -0.53 4.98
CA LEU A 35 -3.11 0.63 5.80
C LEU A 35 -2.00 0.70 6.85
N ALA A 36 -1.44 1.87 7.06
CA ALA A 36 -0.45 2.13 8.09
C ALA A 36 -0.71 3.48 8.75
N ARG A 37 -0.06 3.73 9.89
CA ARG A 37 -0.02 5.03 10.55
C ARG A 37 1.36 5.64 10.38
N ASP A 38 1.40 6.86 9.84
CA ASP A 38 2.60 7.70 9.91
C ASP A 38 2.73 8.23 11.34
N GLN A 39 3.63 7.66 12.13
CA GLN A 39 3.78 8.01 13.54
C GLN A 39 4.35 9.41 13.75
N ALA A 40 5.04 9.98 12.76
CA ALA A 40 5.62 11.32 12.87
C ALA A 40 4.56 12.42 12.69
N LEU A 41 3.58 12.20 11.82
CA LEU A 41 2.52 13.17 11.51
C LEU A 41 1.15 12.79 12.05
N ASP A 42 1.05 11.63 12.70
CA ASP A 42 -0.16 11.05 13.26
C ASP A 42 -1.35 11.01 12.27
N ARG A 43 -1.14 10.36 11.11
CA ARG A 43 -2.16 10.24 10.07
C ARG A 43 -2.18 8.86 9.42
N PRO A 44 -3.34 8.40 8.90
CA PRO A 44 -3.39 7.18 8.11
C PRO A 44 -2.70 7.38 6.75
N VAL A 45 -1.97 6.37 6.31
CA VAL A 45 -1.32 6.30 5.00
C VAL A 45 -1.51 4.92 4.39
N ALA A 46 -1.47 4.83 3.07
CA ALA A 46 -1.37 3.56 2.38
C ALA A 46 0.11 3.27 2.08
N VAL A 47 0.56 2.05 2.33
CA VAL A 47 1.94 1.62 2.06
C VAL A 47 1.92 0.45 1.10
N LYS A 48 2.46 0.67 -0.10
CA LYS A 48 2.68 -0.39 -1.08
C LYS A 48 4.05 -1.02 -0.82
N ILE A 49 4.10 -2.33 -0.59
CA ILE A 49 5.32 -3.07 -0.26
C ILE A 49 5.59 -4.09 -1.37
N LEU A 50 6.80 -4.07 -1.93
CA LEU A 50 7.24 -5.03 -2.94
C LEU A 50 7.46 -6.41 -2.31
N PHE A 51 7.03 -7.49 -2.98
CA PHE A 51 7.27 -8.82 -2.44
C PHE A 51 8.78 -9.16 -2.43
N PRO A 52 9.25 -9.93 -1.43
CA PRO A 52 10.65 -10.33 -1.32
C PRO A 52 11.21 -11.02 -2.57
N GLU A 53 10.40 -11.86 -3.24
CA GLU A 53 10.80 -12.55 -4.48
C GLU A 53 11.09 -11.61 -5.66
N PHE A 54 10.53 -10.40 -5.66
CA PHE A 54 10.80 -9.37 -6.68
C PHE A 54 11.85 -8.35 -6.21
N ALA A 55 12.17 -8.31 -4.92
CA ALA A 55 13.14 -7.37 -4.35
C ALA A 55 14.60 -7.70 -4.73
N THR A 56 14.89 -8.93 -5.14
CA THR A 56 16.22 -9.36 -5.57
C THR A 56 16.55 -9.03 -7.03
N ASP A 57 15.55 -8.71 -7.83
CA ASP A 57 15.73 -8.36 -9.24
C ASP A 57 15.69 -6.83 -9.43
N PRO A 58 16.82 -6.21 -9.82
CA PRO A 58 16.90 -4.76 -10.01
C PRO A 58 15.87 -4.21 -11.02
N ALA A 59 15.44 -5.00 -12.00
CA ALA A 59 14.47 -4.56 -12.99
C ALA A 59 13.09 -4.31 -12.35
N PHE A 60 12.66 -5.16 -11.41
CA PHE A 60 11.40 -4.98 -10.69
C PHE A 60 11.47 -3.83 -9.70
N VAL A 61 12.60 -3.68 -8.99
CA VAL A 61 12.83 -2.54 -8.09
C VAL A 61 12.80 -1.22 -8.86
N GLU A 62 13.45 -1.15 -10.02
CA GLU A 62 13.45 0.04 -10.87
C GLU A 62 12.05 0.35 -11.41
N ARG A 63 11.29 -0.67 -11.85
CA ARG A 63 9.89 -0.48 -12.27
C ARG A 63 9.03 0.05 -11.12
N PHE A 64 9.20 -0.49 -9.93
CA PHE A 64 8.49 -0.06 -8.73
C PHE A 64 8.81 1.41 -8.39
N ARG A 65 10.08 1.79 -8.44
CA ARG A 65 10.53 3.18 -8.24
C ARG A 65 9.98 4.13 -9.29
N ARG A 66 9.94 3.72 -10.57
CA ARG A 66 9.38 4.55 -11.65
C ARG A 66 7.90 4.81 -11.49
N GLU A 67 7.11 3.83 -11.05
CA GLU A 67 5.69 4.04 -10.73
C GLU A 67 5.53 5.10 -9.62
N ALA A 68 6.34 5.01 -8.57
CA ALA A 68 6.35 6.00 -7.48
C ALA A 68 6.67 7.41 -7.99
N GLN A 69 7.74 7.54 -8.78
CA GLN A 69 8.19 8.83 -9.30
C GLN A 69 7.17 9.46 -10.25
N ALA A 70 6.55 8.65 -11.12
CA ALA A 70 5.52 9.11 -12.03
C ALA A 70 4.30 9.65 -11.26
N ALA A 71 3.84 8.94 -10.23
CA ALA A 71 2.72 9.37 -9.39
C ALA A 71 3.07 10.59 -8.52
N ALA A 72 4.30 10.66 -7.98
CA ALA A 72 4.76 11.80 -7.16
C ALA A 72 4.83 13.12 -7.94
N ASN A 73 5.04 13.06 -9.25
CA ASN A 73 5.10 14.25 -10.11
C ASN A 73 3.72 14.77 -10.55
N LEU A 74 2.63 14.10 -10.14
CA LEU A 74 1.26 14.47 -10.50
C LEU A 74 0.55 15.06 -9.29
N SER A 75 -0.08 16.22 -9.47
CA SER A 75 -0.93 16.85 -8.45
C SER A 75 -2.31 17.11 -9.05
N HIS A 76 -3.27 16.25 -8.70
CA HIS A 76 -4.65 16.33 -9.18
C HIS A 76 -5.59 15.67 -8.15
N PRO A 77 -6.79 16.20 -7.90
CA PRO A 77 -7.72 15.65 -6.89
C PRO A 77 -8.11 14.18 -7.08
N ASN A 78 -8.00 13.65 -8.31
CA ASN A 78 -8.31 12.26 -8.63
C ASN A 78 -7.07 11.35 -8.71
N ILE A 79 -5.89 11.86 -8.33
CA ILE A 79 -4.64 11.10 -8.33
C ILE A 79 -4.12 10.99 -6.90
N VAL A 80 -3.92 9.76 -6.43
CA VAL A 80 -3.38 9.48 -5.10
C VAL A 80 -2.00 10.10 -4.97
N GLY A 81 -1.82 10.98 -3.97
CA GLY A 81 -0.53 11.60 -3.70
C GLY A 81 0.49 10.61 -3.16
N VAL A 82 1.72 10.62 -3.69
CA VAL A 82 2.86 9.90 -3.11
C VAL A 82 3.58 10.82 -2.12
N TYR A 83 3.77 10.33 -0.89
CA TYR A 83 4.44 11.07 0.17
C TYR A 83 5.92 10.73 0.26
N ASP A 84 6.27 9.46 0.11
CA ASP A 84 7.62 8.97 0.38
C ASP A 84 7.87 7.63 -0.33
N TRP A 85 9.14 7.26 -0.45
CA TRP A 85 9.55 5.91 -0.82
C TRP A 85 10.78 5.52 -0.01
N GLY A 86 10.89 4.23 0.31
CA GLY A 86 11.98 3.75 1.16
C GLY A 86 12.41 2.34 0.83
N ALA A 87 13.59 2.00 1.34
CA ALA A 87 14.16 0.66 1.29
C ALA A 87 14.81 0.37 2.65
N GLU A 88 14.40 -0.72 3.30
CA GLU A 88 14.96 -1.14 4.58
C GLU A 88 15.06 -2.66 4.63
N SER A 89 16.24 -3.18 5.00
CA SER A 89 16.46 -4.63 5.17
C SER A 89 15.99 -5.47 3.97
N GLY A 90 16.16 -4.97 2.74
CA GLY A 90 15.72 -5.64 1.51
C GLY A 90 14.22 -5.51 1.19
N THR A 91 13.46 -4.78 2.01
CA THR A 91 12.06 -4.46 1.78
C THR A 91 11.95 -3.08 1.14
N TYR A 92 11.31 -3.02 -0.03
CA TYR A 92 11.05 -1.77 -0.74
C TYR A 92 9.59 -1.36 -0.57
N TYR A 93 9.34 -0.09 -0.29
CA TYR A 93 7.99 0.42 -0.07
C TYR A 93 7.78 1.84 -0.60
N ILE A 94 6.52 2.15 -0.92
CA ILE A 94 6.04 3.48 -1.30
C ILE A 94 4.94 3.87 -0.33
N VAL A 95 5.04 5.07 0.22
CA VAL A 95 4.05 5.65 1.11
C VAL A 95 3.22 6.65 0.32
N MET A 96 1.92 6.48 0.38
CA MET A 96 0.97 7.26 -0.40
C MET A 96 -0.27 7.61 0.43
N GLU A 97 -1.05 8.53 -0.10
CA GLU A 97 -2.33 8.94 0.46
C GLU A 97 -3.25 7.73 0.67
N TYR A 98 -3.86 7.67 1.86
CA TYR A 98 -4.93 6.73 2.13
C TYR A 98 -6.26 7.37 1.74
N VAL A 99 -6.92 6.79 0.74
CA VAL A 99 -8.27 7.18 0.35
C VAL A 99 -9.27 6.29 1.08
N GLU A 100 -10.12 6.90 1.90
CA GLU A 100 -11.22 6.20 2.57
C GLU A 100 -12.32 5.86 1.56
N GLY A 101 -12.81 4.61 1.62
CA GLY A 101 -13.90 4.13 0.77
C GLY A 101 -13.65 2.74 0.21
N GLN A 102 -14.47 2.39 -0.79
CA GLN A 102 -14.37 1.13 -1.51
C GLN A 102 -13.67 1.35 -2.86
N SER A 103 -12.89 0.36 -3.27
CA SER A 103 -12.39 0.33 -4.64
C SER A 103 -13.54 0.15 -5.63
N LEU A 104 -13.39 0.68 -6.85
CA LEU A 104 -14.38 0.51 -7.90
C LEU A 104 -14.67 -0.98 -8.21
N ALA A 105 -13.66 -1.84 -8.09
CA ALA A 105 -13.81 -3.28 -8.25
C ALA A 105 -14.75 -3.89 -7.19
N GLU A 106 -14.65 -3.45 -5.93
CA GLU A 106 -15.58 -3.86 -4.87
C GLU A 106 -16.99 -3.34 -5.15
N VAL A 107 -17.13 -2.08 -5.58
CA VAL A 107 -18.43 -1.50 -5.94
C VAL A 107 -19.11 -2.30 -7.05
N ILE A 108 -18.38 -2.66 -8.10
CA ILE A 108 -18.91 -3.45 -9.23
C ILE A 108 -19.24 -4.88 -8.80
N ARG A 109 -18.39 -5.51 -8.00
CA ARG A 109 -18.64 -6.87 -7.50
C ARG A 109 -19.87 -6.93 -6.61
N ASP A 110 -20.04 -5.94 -5.73
CA ASP A 110 -21.09 -5.96 -4.71
C ASP A 110 -22.44 -5.45 -5.26
N ASN A 111 -22.43 -4.54 -6.24
CA ASN A 111 -23.65 -3.91 -6.79
C ASN A 111 -23.98 -4.31 -8.25
N GLY A 112 -23.13 -5.11 -8.90
CA GLY A 112 -23.23 -5.40 -10.32
C GLY A 112 -22.77 -4.24 -11.22
N PRO A 113 -23.00 -4.33 -12.54
CA PRO A 113 -22.56 -3.31 -13.50
C PRO A 113 -23.12 -1.93 -13.17
N LEU A 114 -22.25 -0.91 -13.26
CA LEU A 114 -22.69 0.48 -13.08
C LEU A 114 -23.56 0.93 -14.26
N GLN A 115 -24.60 1.72 -13.97
CA GLN A 115 -25.36 2.38 -15.03
C GLN A 115 -24.44 3.29 -15.86
N PRO A 116 -24.63 3.40 -17.19
CA PRO A 116 -23.73 4.15 -18.07
C PRO A 116 -23.43 5.59 -17.60
N ARG A 117 -24.43 6.29 -17.04
CA ARG A 117 -24.24 7.64 -16.47
C ARG A 117 -23.27 7.66 -15.31
N ARG A 118 -23.44 6.74 -14.34
CA ARG A 118 -22.57 6.65 -13.16
C ARG A 118 -21.16 6.20 -13.52
N ALA A 119 -21.00 5.39 -14.57
CA ALA A 119 -19.68 5.04 -15.09
C ALA A 119 -18.97 6.25 -15.73
N ALA A 120 -19.70 7.11 -16.43
CA ALA A 120 -19.16 8.30 -17.08
C ALA A 120 -18.72 9.41 -16.11
N GLU A 121 -19.20 9.38 -14.86
CA GLU A 121 -18.83 10.33 -13.81
C GLU A 121 -17.53 9.94 -13.07
N ILE A 122 -17.02 8.72 -13.28
CA ILE A 122 -15.76 8.27 -12.68
C ILE A 122 -14.59 8.90 -13.46
N THR A 123 -13.83 9.77 -12.80
CA THR A 123 -12.69 10.51 -13.36
C THR A 123 -11.51 10.53 -12.40
#